data_AF-A0A7C3U541-F1
#
_entry.id   AF-A0A7C3U541-F1
#
_cell.length_a   1.000
_cell.length_b   1.000
_cell.length_c   1.000
_cell.angle_alpha   90.00
_cell.angle_beta   90.00
_cell.angle_gamma   90.00
#
_symmetry.space_group_name_H-M   'P 1'
#
loop_
_entity.id
_entity.type
_entity.pdbx_description
1 polymer ?
#
loop_
_entity_poly.entity_id
_entity_poly.type
_entity_poly.pdbx_seq_one_letter_code
_entity_poly.pdbx_strand_id
1 'polypeptide(L)'
;MEEANQLCHRIAIINHGRIAAVDTPENLRAQSMELQYIEVAFNKIVNAKEFSENPSIAKAVPAGNKVRIYTADPSTVIAFLVEHAKKNNLRILSLNTMMPSLEDVFLKLIRGKEAVVK
;
A
#
# COMPACT_ATOMS: atom_id res chain seq x y z
N MET A 1 -4.71 11.77 -14.75
CA MET A 1 -3.95 12.16 -13.54
C MET A 1 -2.43 12.03 -13.70
N GLU A 2 -1.91 11.39 -14.76
CA GLU A 2 -0.47 11.12 -14.92
C GLU A 2 0.36 12.38 -15.23
N GLU A 3 -0.16 13.30 -16.04
CA GLU A 3 0.52 14.56 -16.41
C GLU A 3 0.68 15.53 -15.22
N ALA A 4 -0.29 15.57 -14.30
CA ALA A 4 -0.23 16.42 -13.10
C ALA A 4 0.84 15.96 -12.09
N ASN A 5 1.15 14.65 -12.05
CA ASN A 5 2.23 14.11 -11.23
C ASN A 5 3.62 14.49 -11.75
N GLN A 6 3.78 14.70 -13.06
CA GLN A 6 5.08 14.96 -13.68
C GLN A 6 5.44 16.46 -13.75
N LEU A 7 4.44 17.34 -13.77
CA LEU A 7 4.66 18.79 -13.97
C LEU A 7 4.42 19.65 -12.73
N CYS A 8 3.69 19.15 -11.71
CA CYS A 8 3.31 19.94 -10.54
C CYS A 8 4.17 19.63 -9.31
N HIS A 9 4.70 20.68 -8.69
CA HIS A 9 5.43 20.57 -7.42
C HIS A 9 4.50 20.35 -6.21
N ARG A 10 3.23 20.77 -6.30
CA ARG A 10 2.19 20.63 -5.27
C ARG A 10 0.82 20.47 -5.91
N ILE A 11 -0.05 19.70 -5.29
CA ILE A 11 -1.42 19.43 -5.73
C ILE A 11 -2.40 19.85 -4.63
N ALA A 12 -3.39 20.66 -5.01
CA ALA A 12 -4.49 21.06 -4.14
C ALA A 12 -5.75 20.25 -4.50
N ILE A 13 -6.30 19.53 -3.53
CA ILE A 13 -7.57 18.80 -3.65
C ILE A 13 -8.67 19.69 -3.09
N ILE A 14 -9.66 20.04 -3.92
CA ILE A 14 -10.80 20.87 -3.53
C ILE A 14 -12.04 19.99 -3.45
N ASN A 15 -12.76 20.05 -2.32
CA ASN A 15 -14.02 19.34 -2.12
C ASN A 15 -15.10 20.35 -1.67
N HIS A 16 -16.23 20.40 -2.38
CA HIS A 16 -17.34 21.33 -2.13
C HIS A 16 -16.91 22.80 -1.92
N GLY A 17 -16.02 23.30 -2.77
CA GLY A 17 -15.56 24.70 -2.72
C GLY A 17 -14.60 25.02 -1.56
N ARG A 18 -14.16 24.02 -0.79
CA ARG A 18 -13.13 24.17 0.25
C ARG A 18 -11.91 23.32 -0.09
N ILE A 19 -10.74 23.86 0.21
CA ILE A 19 -9.49 23.12 0.10
C ILE A 19 -9.52 21.97 1.12
N ALA A 20 -9.43 20.74 0.64
CA ALA A 20 -9.40 19.53 1.45
C ALA A 20 -7.97 19.12 1.83
N ALA A 21 -7.01 19.27 0.90
CA ALA A 21 -5.58 19.04 1.15
C ALA A 21 -4.73 19.81 0.13
N VAL A 22 -3.52 20.26 0.52
CA VAL A 22 -2.54 20.86 -0.39
C VAL A 22 -1.15 20.34 -0.06
N ASP A 23 -0.65 19.40 -0.84
CA ASP A 23 0.66 18.80 -0.58
C ASP A 23 1.32 18.29 -1.87
N THR A 24 2.54 17.78 -1.78
CA THR A 24 3.20 17.09 -2.89
C THR A 24 2.44 15.80 -3.22
N PRO A 25 2.49 15.33 -4.48
CA PRO A 25 1.87 14.06 -4.85
C PRO A 25 2.40 12.87 -4.04
N GLU A 26 3.66 12.92 -3.62
CA GLU A 26 4.27 11.90 -2.75
C GLU A 26 3.68 11.92 -1.34
N ASN A 27 3.54 13.10 -0.71
CA ASN A 27 2.94 13.23 0.61
C ASN A 27 1.45 12.86 0.59
N LEU A 28 0.72 13.24 -0.45
CA LEU A 28 -0.68 12.82 -0.62
C LEU A 28 -0.78 11.29 -0.70
N ARG A 29 0.09 10.62 -1.46
CA ARG A 29 0.18 9.15 -1.48
C ARG A 29 0.50 8.56 -0.11
N ALA A 30 1.42 9.18 0.64
CA ALA A 30 1.79 8.73 1.99
C ALA A 30 0.61 8.75 2.98
N GLN A 31 -0.34 9.70 2.84
CA GLN A 31 -1.57 9.74 3.66
C GLN A 31 -2.50 8.54 3.46
N SER A 32 -2.25 7.72 2.43
CA SER A 32 -2.98 6.47 2.16
C SER A 32 -2.09 5.24 2.29
N MET A 33 -1.00 5.29 3.05
CA MET A 33 -0.12 4.15 3.34
C MET A 33 -0.87 2.89 3.82
N GLU A 34 -2.04 3.03 4.42
CA GLU A 34 -2.92 1.90 4.79
C GLU A 34 -3.43 1.06 3.60
N LEU A 35 -3.40 1.62 2.38
CA LEU A 35 -3.75 0.94 1.13
C LEU A 35 -2.54 0.31 0.44
N GLN A 36 -1.33 0.53 0.96
CA GLN A 36 -0.11 -0.02 0.39
C GLN A 36 0.08 -1.47 0.82
N TYR A 37 0.26 -2.36 -0.14
CA TYR A 37 0.48 -3.78 0.13
C TYR A 37 1.38 -4.45 -0.90
N ILE A 38 2.02 -5.53 -0.48
CA ILE A 38 2.76 -6.45 -1.35
C ILE A 38 1.93 -7.72 -1.51
N GLU A 39 1.68 -8.11 -2.75
CA GLU A 39 1.10 -9.39 -3.09
C GLU A 39 2.22 -10.35 -3.51
N VAL A 40 2.41 -11.43 -2.75
CA VAL A 40 3.45 -12.43 -3.00
C VAL A 40 2.83 -13.80 -3.21
N ALA A 41 3.32 -14.53 -4.22
CA ALA A 41 2.97 -15.92 -4.48
C ALA A 41 4.22 -16.79 -4.31
N PHE A 42 4.07 -17.90 -3.60
CA PHE A 42 5.13 -18.88 -3.41
C PHE A 42 4.79 -20.19 -4.13
N ASN A 43 5.79 -21.04 -4.34
CA ASN A 43 5.60 -22.38 -4.88
C ASN A 43 4.83 -23.34 -3.95
N LYS A 44 4.67 -22.97 -2.68
CA LYS A 44 3.88 -23.70 -1.68
C LYS A 44 2.94 -22.72 -0.96
N ILE A 45 1.87 -23.25 -0.39
CA ILE A 45 0.96 -22.46 0.45
C ILE A 45 1.71 -22.05 1.72
N VAL A 46 1.82 -20.74 1.94
CA VAL A 46 2.43 -20.15 3.13
C VAL A 46 1.34 -19.56 4.01
N ASN A 47 1.38 -19.82 5.30
CA ASN A 47 0.42 -19.25 6.22
C ASN A 47 0.72 -17.76 6.44
N ALA A 48 -0.29 -16.91 6.24
CA ALA A 48 -0.16 -15.47 6.47
C ALA A 48 0.28 -15.13 7.90
N LYS A 49 -0.02 -16.00 8.88
CA LYS A 49 0.37 -15.82 10.28
C LYS A 49 1.88 -15.77 10.51
N GLU A 50 2.68 -16.44 9.69
CA GLU A 50 4.15 -16.44 9.78
C GLU A 50 4.73 -15.03 9.54
N PHE A 51 3.98 -14.18 8.84
CA PHE A 51 4.37 -12.81 8.54
C PHE A 51 3.87 -11.81 9.59
N SER A 52 2.92 -12.21 10.43
CA SER A 52 2.35 -11.34 11.48
C SER A 52 3.33 -11.04 12.62
N GLU A 53 4.42 -11.80 12.74
CA GLU A 53 5.44 -11.60 13.78
C GLU A 53 6.45 -10.50 13.41
N ASN A 54 6.47 -10.04 12.15
CA ASN A 54 7.40 -9.00 11.72
C ASN A 54 6.84 -7.60 12.03
N PRO A 55 7.55 -6.75 12.80
CA PRO A 55 7.10 -5.40 13.15
C PRO A 55 6.95 -4.47 11.92
N SER A 56 7.58 -4.79 10.80
CA SER A 56 7.47 -4.04 9.54
C SER A 56 6.19 -4.37 8.77
N ILE A 57 5.45 -5.39 9.20
CA ILE A 57 4.22 -5.87 8.56
C ILE A 57 3.03 -5.43 9.41
N ALA A 58 2.21 -4.53 8.87
CA ALA A 58 1.03 -4.05 9.55
C ALA A 58 -0.08 -5.12 9.56
N LYS A 59 -0.21 -5.86 8.45
CA LYS A 59 -1.24 -6.90 8.31
C LYS A 59 -0.88 -7.86 7.18
N ALA A 60 -1.04 -9.16 7.40
CA ALA A 60 -0.97 -10.16 6.34
C ALA A 60 -2.33 -10.84 6.18
N VAL A 61 -2.84 -10.91 4.95
CA VAL A 61 -4.11 -11.59 4.62
C VAL A 61 -3.90 -12.58 3.48
N PRO A 62 -4.45 -13.80 3.58
CA PRO A 62 -4.46 -14.74 2.47
C PRO A 62 -5.39 -14.24 1.36
N ALA A 63 -4.95 -14.36 0.11
CA ALA A 63 -5.66 -13.97 -1.10
C ALA A 63 -5.58 -15.11 -2.13
N GLY A 64 -6.36 -16.17 -1.92
CA GLY A 64 -6.30 -17.38 -2.74
C GLY A 64 -4.97 -18.10 -2.56
N ASN A 65 -4.19 -18.25 -3.64
CA ASN A 65 -2.84 -18.85 -3.60
C ASN A 65 -1.72 -17.81 -3.36
N LYS A 66 -2.09 -16.59 -2.97
CA LYS A 66 -1.17 -15.49 -2.71
C LYS A 66 -1.37 -14.96 -1.30
N VAL A 67 -0.41 -14.19 -0.82
CA VAL A 67 -0.49 -13.48 0.46
C VAL A 67 -0.37 -11.99 0.18
N ARG A 68 -1.30 -11.20 0.71
CA ARG A 68 -1.25 -9.74 0.67
C ARG A 68 -0.75 -9.22 2.00
N ILE A 69 0.32 -8.44 1.95
CA ILE A 69 1.06 -7.96 3.11
C ILE A 69 1.02 -6.44 3.08
N TYR A 70 0.25 -5.85 3.98
CA TYR A 70 0.16 -4.41 4.16
C TYR A 70 1.35 -3.92 4.95
N THR A 71 2.04 -2.92 4.42
CA THR A 71 3.24 -2.34 5.02
C THR A 71 3.45 -0.92 4.52
N ALA A 72 3.99 -0.07 5.40
CA ALA A 72 4.44 1.27 5.04
C ALA A 72 5.81 1.24 4.33
N ASP A 73 6.61 0.18 4.54
CA ASP A 73 7.95 0.06 3.97
C ASP A 73 8.09 -1.25 3.15
N PRO A 74 7.74 -1.20 1.85
CA PRO A 74 7.72 -2.40 1.02
C PRO A 74 9.14 -2.92 0.78
N SER A 75 10.14 -2.05 0.73
CA SER A 75 11.53 -2.41 0.48
C SER A 75 12.06 -3.35 1.57
N THR A 76 11.85 -3.00 2.84
CA THR A 76 12.25 -3.82 3.99
C THR A 76 11.50 -5.15 3.99
N VAL A 77 10.20 -5.12 3.71
CA VAL A 77 9.38 -6.35 3.67
C VAL A 77 9.79 -7.26 2.51
N ILE A 78 10.13 -6.74 1.34
CA ILE A 78 10.62 -7.54 0.21
C ILE A 78 11.93 -8.24 0.57
N ALA A 79 12.88 -7.53 1.18
CA ALA A 79 14.14 -8.13 1.63
C ALA A 79 13.89 -9.28 2.61
N PHE A 80 13.00 -9.06 3.59
CA PHE A 80 12.57 -10.09 4.52
C PHE A 80 11.91 -11.29 3.84
N LEU A 81 11.01 -11.07 2.87
CA LEU A 81 10.35 -12.15 2.12
C LEU A 81 11.34 -13.00 1.34
N VAL A 82 12.36 -12.38 0.74
CA VAL A 82 13.43 -13.09 0.01
C VAL A 82 14.27 -13.94 0.96
N GLU A 83 14.64 -13.41 2.13
CA GLU A 83 15.39 -14.16 3.13
C GLU A 83 14.57 -15.32 3.71
N HIS A 84 13.30 -15.06 4.04
CA HIS A 84 12.35 -16.06 4.50
C HIS A 84 12.17 -17.18 3.46
N ALA A 85 12.09 -16.84 2.17
CA ALA A 85 12.00 -17.81 1.09
C ALA A 85 13.22 -18.72 1.04
N LYS A 86 14.43 -18.13 1.12
CA LYS A 86 15.69 -18.89 1.15
C LYS A 86 15.77 -19.84 2.34
N LYS A 87 15.45 -19.35 3.55
CA LYS A 87 15.52 -20.13 4.80
C LYS A 87 14.58 -21.34 4.78
N ASN A 88 13.40 -21.19 4.17
CA ASN A 88 12.36 -22.24 4.13
C ASN A 88 12.38 -23.07 2.84
N ASN A 89 13.40 -22.93 1.97
CA ASN A 89 13.45 -23.57 0.64
C ASN A 89 12.17 -23.32 -0.19
N LEU A 90 11.62 -22.11 -0.09
CA LEU A 90 10.49 -21.64 -0.88
C LEU A 90 10.99 -20.84 -2.08
N ARG A 91 10.22 -20.86 -3.17
CA ARG A 91 10.50 -20.08 -4.37
C ARG A 91 9.39 -19.04 -4.55
N ILE A 92 9.76 -17.78 -4.63
CA ILE A 92 8.84 -16.68 -4.98
C ILE A 92 8.50 -16.84 -6.47
N LEU A 93 7.22 -17.07 -6.76
CA LEU A 93 6.69 -17.18 -8.11
C LEU A 93 6.32 -15.80 -8.67
N SER A 94 5.76 -14.94 -7.82
CA SER A 94 5.47 -13.56 -8.17
C SER A 94 5.51 -12.67 -6.94
N LEU A 95 5.92 -11.42 -7.15
CA LEU A 95 5.94 -10.37 -6.15
C LEU A 95 5.48 -9.09 -6.83
N ASN A 96 4.35 -8.57 -6.38
CA ASN A 96 3.76 -7.33 -6.87
C ASN A 96 3.62 -6.36 -5.71
N THR A 97 4.17 -5.16 -5.86
CA THR A 97 3.97 -4.08 -4.91
C THR A 97 2.85 -3.18 -5.42
N MET A 98 1.77 -3.11 -4.66
CA MET A 98 0.69 -2.15 -4.88
C MET A 98 0.94 -0.92 -4.00
N MET A 99 1.23 0.19 -4.65
CA MET A 99 1.23 1.51 -4.02
C MET A 99 -0.06 2.22 -4.41
N PRO A 100 -0.75 2.88 -3.47
CA PRO A 100 -1.94 3.66 -3.80
C PRO A 100 -1.62 4.74 -4.82
N SER A 101 -2.49 4.88 -5.81
CA SER A 101 -2.39 5.97 -6.78
C SER A 101 -2.86 7.29 -6.14
N LEU A 102 -2.53 8.42 -6.78
CA LEU A 102 -3.07 9.72 -6.36
C LEU A 102 -4.61 9.75 -6.43
N GLU A 103 -5.18 8.96 -7.34
CA GLU A 103 -6.62 8.84 -7.56
C GLU A 103 -7.31 8.11 -6.39
N ASP A 104 -6.66 7.07 -5.85
CA ASP A 104 -7.11 6.38 -4.64
C ASP A 104 -7.09 7.30 -3.41
N VAL A 105 -6.05 8.12 -3.29
CA VAL A 105 -5.93 9.14 -2.23
C VAL A 105 -7.03 10.19 -2.36
N PHE A 106 -7.29 10.66 -3.58
CA PHE A 106 -8.35 11.62 -3.87
C PHE A 106 -9.72 11.07 -3.47
N LEU A 107 -10.04 9.83 -3.87
CA LEU A 107 -11.27 9.15 -3.49
C LEU A 107 -11.39 9.02 -1.97
N LYS A 108 -10.31 8.66 -1.27
CA LYS A 108 -10.29 8.56 0.19
C LYS A 108 -10.53 9.91 0.86
N LEU A 109 -9.90 10.99 0.39
CA LEU A 109 -10.07 12.34 0.96
C LEU A 109 -11.47 12.91 0.74
N ILE A 110 -12.13 12.53 -0.37
CA ILE A 110 -13.52 12.93 -0.63
C ILE A 110 -14.48 12.12 0.23
N ARG A 111 -14.33 10.79 0.28
CA ARG A 111 -15.20 9.90 1.06
C ARG A 111 -15.02 10.05 2.58
N GLY A 112 -13.80 10.33 3.03
CA GLY A 112 -13.47 10.52 4.44
C GLY A 112 -14.11 11.74 5.09
N LYS A 113 -14.60 12.71 4.29
CA LYS A 113 -15.35 13.88 4.80
C LYS A 113 -16.84 13.61 5.01
N GLU A 114 -17.39 12.50 4.52
CA GLU A 114 -18.81 12.16 4.75
C GLU A 114 -19.09 11.49 6.11
N ALA A 115 -18.06 11.20 6.91
CA ALA A 115 -18.22 10.61 8.26
C ALA A 115 -18.46 11.63 9.40
N VAL A 116 -18.76 12.90 9.07
CA VAL A 116 -19.24 13.87 10.07
C VAL A 116 -20.49 14.57 9.53
N VAL A 117 -21.58 13.83 9.46
CA VAL A 117 -22.91 14.44 9.60
C VAL A 117 -23.49 13.88 10.89
N LYS A 118 -23.46 14.74 11.90
CA LYS A 118 -24.11 14.55 13.19
C LYS A 118 -25.60 14.81 13.03
#